data_AF-A0A967M0J2-F1
#
_entry.id   AF-A0A967M0J2-F1
#
_cell.length_a   1.000
_cell.length_b   1.000
_cell.length_c   1.000
_cell.angle_alpha   90.00
_cell.angle_beta   90.00
_cell.angle_gamma   90.00
#
_symmetry.space_group_name_H-M   'P 1'
#
loop_
_entity.id
_entity.type
_entity.pdbx_description
1 polymer ?
#
loop_
_entity_poly.entity_id
_entity_poly.type
_entity_poly.pdbx_seq_one_letter_code
_entity_poly.pdbx_strand_id
1 'polypeptide(L)' 'MLQEKTLDCSWKEFEELIKETIGSDFLWKIRPRDTQVNRQAVMESIRKMLGNNNGSFPDGGNIFIEPEQTKAGSPQGGTL' A
#
# COMPACT_ATOMS: atom_id res chain seq x y z
N MET A 1 -16.21 -12.57 -0.16
CA MET A 1 -16.62 -11.72 0.97
C MET A 1 -15.79 -10.44 1.13
N LEU A 2 -14.44 -10.44 1.15
CA LEU A 2 -13.67 -9.17 1.20
C LEU A 2 -13.61 -8.41 -0.14
N GLN A 3 -13.65 -9.13 -1.28
CA GLN A 3 -13.59 -8.53 -2.64
C GLN A 3 -14.83 -7.70 -3.01
N GLU A 4 -16.02 -8.08 -2.51
CA GLU A 4 -17.25 -7.35 -2.81
C GLU A 4 -17.34 -6.05 -1.99
N LYS A 5 -16.84 -6.03 -0.75
CA LYS A 5 -16.81 -4.82 0.07
C LYS A 5 -15.77 -3.79 -0.37
N THR A 6 -14.63 -4.21 -0.93
CA THR A 6 -13.58 -3.28 -1.38
C THR A 6 -14.00 -2.36 -2.53
N LEU A 7 -15.08 -2.67 -3.24
CA LEU A 7 -15.47 -2.00 -4.49
C LEU A 7 -16.66 -1.06 -4.36
N ASP A 8 -17.47 -1.21 -3.32
CA ASP A 8 -18.67 -0.38 -3.06
C ASP A 8 -18.42 0.72 -2.00
N CYS A 9 -17.21 0.80 -1.46
CA CYS A 9 -16.83 1.79 -0.45
C CYS A 9 -16.44 3.15 -1.04
N SER A 10 -16.39 4.20 -0.21
CA SER A 10 -15.85 5.49 -0.60
C SER A 10 -14.34 5.41 -0.87
N TRP A 11 -13.76 6.36 -1.62
CA TRP A 11 -12.30 6.40 -1.82
C TRP A 11 -11.54 6.42 -0.49
N LYS A 12 -12.04 7.18 0.50
CA LYS A 12 -11.43 7.24 1.84
C LYS A 12 -11.42 5.88 2.54
N GLU A 13 -12.53 5.16 2.49
CA GLU A 13 -12.63 3.81 3.07
C GLU A 13 -11.72 2.83 2.32
N PHE A 14 -11.58 2.99 1.01
CA PHE A 14 -10.63 2.23 0.21
C PHE A 14 -9.18 2.48 0.63
N GLU A 15 -8.80 3.72 0.93
CA GLU A 15 -7.48 4.05 1.47
C GLU A 15 -7.24 3.41 2.84
N GLU A 16 -8.22 3.46 3.74
CA GLU A 16 -8.11 2.80 5.06
C GLU A 16 -7.94 1.28 4.92
N LEU A 17 -8.67 0.64 4.00
CA LEU A 17 -8.50 -0.79 3.70
C LEU A 17 -7.10 -1.11 3.18
N ILE A 18 -6.49 -0.23 2.38
CA ILE A 18 -5.11 -0.40 1.94
C ILE A 18 -4.16 -0.34 3.15
N LYS A 19 -4.33 0.64 4.05
CA LYS A 19 -3.52 0.77 5.27
C LYS A 19 -3.61 -0.46 6.15
N GLU A 20 -4.82 -0.97 6.37
CA GLU A 20 -5.05 -2.21 7.13
C GLU A 20 -4.39 -3.42 6.45
N THR A 21 -4.41 -3.47 5.12
CA THR A 21 -3.83 -4.57 4.34
C THR A 21 -2.29 -4.58 4.39
N ILE A 22 -1.65 -3.41 4.31
CA ILE A 22 -0.19 -3.29 4.33
C ILE A 22 0.37 -3.10 5.75
N GLY A 23 -0.48 -2.79 6.73
CA GLY A 23 -0.11 -2.54 8.12
C GLY A 23 0.62 -1.21 8.37
N SER A 24 0.51 -0.24 7.45
CA SER A 24 1.20 1.05 7.52
C SER A 24 0.42 2.13 6.79
N ASP A 25 0.67 3.40 7.12
CA ASP A 25 0.31 4.51 6.23
C ASP A 25 1.10 4.40 4.91
N PHE A 26 0.61 5.06 3.86
CA PHE A 26 1.22 5.02 2.53
C PHE A 26 1.02 6.32 1.77
N LEU A 27 1.87 6.51 0.77
CA LEU A 27 1.81 7.59 -0.21
C LEU A 27 1.49 7.03 -1.58
N TRP A 28 0.65 7.73 -2.35
CA TRP A 28 0.42 7.38 -3.75
C TRP A 28 1.61 7.82 -4.60
N LYS A 29 2.31 6.86 -5.24
CA LYS A 29 3.30 7.18 -6.27
C LYS A 29 2.59 7.67 -7.53
N ILE A 30 1.51 6.99 -7.89
CA ILE A 30 0.60 7.36 -8.97
C ILE A 30 -0.82 7.12 -8.45
N ARG A 31 -1.60 8.19 -8.29
CA ARG A 31 -3.00 8.08 -7.87
C ARG A 31 -3.87 7.76 -9.08
N PRO A 32 -4.46 6.55 -9.17
CA PRO A 32 -5.33 6.23 -10.29
C PRO A 32 -6.67 6.97 -10.15
N ARG A 33 -7.40 7.09 -11.27
CA ARG A 33 -8.77 7.61 -11.24
C ARG A 33 -9.64 6.71 -10.37
N ASP A 34 -10.52 7.31 -9.58
CA ASP A 34 -11.45 6.58 -8.74
C ASP A 34 -12.51 5.83 -9.56
N THR A 35 -12.20 4.59 -9.92
CA THR A 35 -13.10 3.68 -10.64
C THR A 35 -12.92 2.27 -10.07
N GLN A 36 -13.98 1.46 -10.15
CA GLN A 36 -13.97 0.09 -9.65
C GLN A 36 -12.81 -0.75 -10.22
N VAL A 37 -12.59 -0.67 -11.54
CA VAL A 37 -11.51 -1.38 -12.24
C VAL A 37 -10.14 -1.00 -11.69
N ASN A 38 -9.89 0.29 -11.47
CA ASN A 38 -8.61 0.76 -10.93
C ASN A 38 -8.40 0.32 -9.48
N ARG A 39 -9.45 0.36 -8.66
CA ARG A 39 -9.38 -0.12 -7.27
C ARG A 39 -9.06 -1.61 -7.20
N GLN A 40 -9.65 -2.42 -8.10
CA GLN A 40 -9.31 -3.84 -8.22
C GLN A 40 -7.83 -4.02 -8.59
N ALA A 41 -7.35 -3.32 -9.61
CA ALA A 41 -5.96 -3.42 -10.04
C ALA A 41 -4.96 -3.07 -8.92
N VAL A 42 -5.25 -2.03 -8.13
CA VAL A 42 -4.44 -1.67 -6.96
C VAL A 42 -4.43 -2.78 -5.91
N MET A 43 -5.60 -3.29 -5.53
CA MET A 43 -5.72 -4.36 -4.53
C MET A 43 -5.05 -5.66 -4.98
N GLU A 44 -5.21 -6.03 -6.25
CA GLU A 44 -4.54 -7.20 -6.83
C GLU A 44 -3.02 -7.02 -6.82
N SER A 45 -2.53 -5.82 -7.16
CA SER A 45 -1.10 -5.50 -7.09
C SER A 45 -0.57 -5.61 -5.67
N ILE A 46 -1.28 -5.07 -4.66
CA ILE A 46 -0.88 -5.14 -3.25
C ILE A 46 -0.83 -6.59 -2.77
N ARG A 47 -1.88 -7.37 -3.03
CA ARG A 47 -1.96 -8.79 -2.63
C ARG A 47 -0.88 -9.63 -3.29
N LYS A 48 -0.63 -9.43 -4.57
CA LYS A 48 0.44 -10.12 -5.30
C LYS A 48 1.80 -9.81 -4.68
N MET A 49 2.02 -8.56 -4.30
CA MET A 49 3.27 -8.14 -3.65
C MET A 49 3.44 -8.77 -2.27
N LEU A 50 2.40 -8.76 -1.44
CA LEU A 50 2.41 -9.44 -0.13
C LEU A 50 2.66 -10.95 -0.29
N GLY A 51 1.99 -11.60 -1.25
CA GLY A 51 2.20 -13.03 -1.53
C GLY A 51 3.62 -13.35 -1.98
N ASN A 52 4.21 -12.51 -2.84
CA ASN A 52 5.56 -12.71 -3.36
C ASN A 52 6.66 -12.41 -2.33
N ASN A 53 6.40 -11.56 -1.34
CA ASN A 53 7.38 -11.12 -0.34
C ASN A 53 7.13 -11.73 1.05
N ASN A 54 6.57 -12.95 1.09
CA ASN A 54 6.37 -13.69 2.34
C ASN A 54 5.53 -12.92 3.39
N GLY A 55 4.55 -12.14 2.91
CA GLY A 55 3.68 -11.30 3.73
C GLY A 55 4.22 -9.90 4.05
N SER A 56 5.43 -9.55 3.61
CA SER A 56 6.02 -8.22 3.84
C SER A 56 5.77 -7.30 2.64
N PHE A 57 5.32 -6.08 2.89
CA PHE A 57 5.24 -5.07 1.83
C PHE A 57 6.62 -4.43 1.66
N PRO A 58 7.22 -4.45 0.46
CA PRO A 58 8.56 -3.91 0.29
C PRO A 58 8.57 -2.39 0.37
N ASP A 59 9.69 -1.87 0.87
CA ASP A 59 9.97 -0.45 1.08
C ASP A 59 10.06 0.36 -0.23
N GLY A 60 10.11 -0.32 -1.38
CA GLY A 60 10.12 0.28 -2.70
C GLY A 60 9.85 -0.74 -3.82
N GLY A 61 9.41 -0.24 -4.98
CA GLY A 61 9.16 -1.06 -6.17
C GLY A 61 8.24 -0.39 -7.22
N ASN A 62 7.95 -1.11 -8.30
CA ASN A 62 6.97 -0.73 -9.34
C ASN A 62 5.54 -0.98 -8.85
N ILE A 63 5.11 -0.20 -7.86
CA ILE A 63 3.78 -0.28 -7.24
C ILE A 63 3.12 1.09 -7.18
N PHE A 64 1.78 1.11 -7.15
CA PHE A 64 0.99 2.35 -7.11
C PHE A 64 1.19 3.17 -5.84
N ILE A 65 1.61 2.51 -4.76
CA ILE A 65 1.77 3.08 -3.43
C ILE A 65 3.19 2.81 -2.91
N GLU A 66 3.65 3.67 -2.02
CA GLU A 66 4.87 3.49 -1.23
C GLU A 66 4.46 3.53 0.24
N PRO A 67 4.85 2.55 1.08
CA PRO A 67 4.58 2.63 2.50
C PRO A 67 5.27 3.88 3.05
N GLU A 68 4.56 4.68 3.86
CA GLU A 68 5.16 5.79 4.55
C GLU A 68 6.14 5.20 5.55
N GLN A 69 7.43 5.25 5.23
CA GLN A 69 8.45 4.82 6.16
C GLN A 69 8.28 5.64 7.44
N THR A 70 7.76 5.01 8.49
CA THR A 70 8.07 5.47 9.83
C THR A 70 9.57 5.41 9.88
N LYS A 71 10.18 6.59 9.84
CA LYS A 71 11.61 6.83 9.85
C LYS A 71 12.14 6.12 11.09
N ALA A 72 12.46 4.83 10.97
CA ALA A 72 13.16 4.08 11.99
C ALA A 72 14.53 4.71 11.98
N GLY A 73 14.69 5.68 12.88
CA GLY A 73 15.95 6.37 13.08
C GLY A 73 17.05 5.33 13.14
N SER A 74 17.92 5.35 12.15
CA SER A 74 19.25 4.83 12.31
C SER A 74 20.20 6.01 12.16
N PRO A 75 21.18 6.07 13.06
CA PRO A 75 21.71 7.31 13.58
C PRO A 75 22.74 7.90 12.63
N GLN A 76 23.03 9.17 12.86
CA GLN A 76 24.33 9.73 12.53
C GLN A 76 25.42 8.78 13.09
N GLY A 77 26.00 7.93 12.23
CA GLY A 77 27.40 7.55 12.38
C GLY A 77 28.17 8.76 11.86
N GLY A 78 28.70 9.64 12.69
CA GLY A 78 29.59 9.30 13.77
C GLY A 78 31.00 9.32 13.18
N THR A 79 31.59 10.50 13.23
CA THR A 79 33.01 10.80 13.01
C THR A 79 33.94 9.65 13.38
N LEU A 80 34.87 9.31 12.48
CA LEU A 80 36.32 9.33 12.71
C LEU A 80 37.06 9.19 11.37
#